data_AF-A0A951KIS8-F1
#
_entry.id   AF-A0A951KIS8-F1
#
_cell.length_a   1.000
_cell.length_b   1.000
_cell.length_c   1.000
_cell.angle_alpha   90.00
_cell.angle_beta   90.00
_cell.angle_gamma   90.00
#
_symmetry.space_group_name_H-M   'P 1'
#
loop_
_entity.id
_entity.type
_entity.pdbx_description
1 polymer ?
#
loop_
_entity_poly.entity_id
_entity_poly.type
_entity_poly.pdbx_seq_one_letter_code
_entity_poly.pdbx_strand_id
1 'polypeptide(L)'
;MVVRFGAAFAILAIGLAPCAFTQSADRVESLYLQAKSAEQSGDMNSATSKYQEILKIAPETAPAYNNLGAVYFKQGRYAQAVDILEQGLKVDPKMTSASALLGMTFFEMGEYAKARPRLEAVVDANPNDSNAEFLLVNDLTKLGEFQAAAEHLEKLSAKQPGNQQVWYQLAKVYMQLSEEALGRINQINPNSVWAHEISAELMESMRNYDGAIVEWKKAEQVAPRQPGVHYKLGDLYWSLSQWGNATSEFEQELALDPRNCRAEWKLGDILIQKSEQPEAALVRLEKALAGCPNLVEARADRGRLLLRLHREREAIADLNAAEKSNPSEPSTHFLLAQAYRALGDSQQAQAEMKSFTELETKARAAAAERAQEAINNSQSAH
;
A
#
# COMPACT_ATOMS: atom_id res chain seq x y z
N MET A 1 79.26 -69.14 17.20
CA MET A 1 78.42 -69.88 18.17
C MET A 1 76.98 -69.68 17.74
N VAL A 2 76.33 -70.76 17.33
CA VAL A 2 75.02 -70.80 16.66
C VAL A 2 73.94 -71.00 17.71
N VAL A 3 72.86 -70.19 17.69
CA VAL A 3 71.50 -70.64 18.01
C VAL A 3 70.50 -69.85 17.16
N ARG A 4 69.73 -70.58 16.34
CA ARG A 4 68.48 -70.15 15.69
C ARG A 4 67.33 -70.34 16.67
N PHE A 5 66.33 -69.45 16.67
CA PHE A 5 64.93 -69.80 16.87
C PHE A 5 64.05 -68.85 16.04
N GLY A 6 63.13 -69.42 15.26
CA GLY A 6 62.14 -68.69 14.47
C GLY A 6 60.78 -68.65 15.17
N ALA A 7 59.94 -67.70 14.75
CA ALA A 7 58.47 -67.73 14.81
C ALA A 7 58.00 -66.47 14.04
N ALA A 8 57.42 -66.63 12.86
CA ALA A 8 55.98 -66.77 12.61
C ALA A 8 55.29 -65.40 12.43
N PHE A 9 54.94 -65.15 11.17
CA PHE A 9 54.04 -64.07 10.71
C PHE A 9 52.66 -64.19 11.39
N ALA A 10 52.14 -63.08 11.89
CA ALA A 10 50.71 -62.87 12.08
C ALA A 10 50.33 -61.52 11.45
N ILE A 11 49.98 -61.54 10.17
CA ILE A 11 49.25 -60.44 9.54
C ILE A 11 47.82 -60.56 10.05
N LEU A 12 47.46 -59.71 11.01
CA LEU A 12 46.07 -59.52 11.40
C LEU A 12 45.39 -58.74 10.27
N ALA A 13 44.70 -59.45 9.38
CA ALA A 13 43.80 -58.85 8.42
C ALA A 13 42.64 -58.20 9.18
N ILE A 14 42.69 -56.88 9.36
CA ILE A 14 41.51 -56.09 9.71
C ILE A 14 40.63 -56.08 8.46
N GLY A 15 39.76 -57.09 8.36
CA GLY A 15 38.68 -57.12 7.40
C GLY A 15 37.79 -55.91 7.66
N LEU A 16 37.90 -54.91 6.79
CA LEU A 16 36.91 -53.86 6.62
C LEU A 16 35.55 -54.53 6.48
N ALA A 17 34.55 -54.04 7.22
CA ALA A 17 33.15 -54.40 7.04
C ALA A 17 32.44 -53.32 6.21
N PRO A 18 32.59 -53.27 4.87
CA PRO A 18 31.83 -52.34 4.03
C PRO A 18 30.36 -52.77 3.86
N CYS A 19 30.01 -54.05 4.05
CA CYS A 19 28.65 -54.54 3.75
C CYS A 19 27.53 -54.05 4.70
N ALA A 20 27.81 -53.84 5.98
CA ALA A 20 26.77 -53.43 6.93
C ALA A 20 26.39 -51.95 6.78
N PHE A 21 27.36 -51.11 6.43
CA PHE A 21 27.15 -49.69 6.20
C PHE A 21 26.38 -49.44 4.89
N THR A 22 26.72 -50.15 3.81
CA THR A 22 26.01 -50.04 2.52
C THR A 22 24.54 -50.48 2.62
N GLN A 23 24.27 -51.58 3.33
CA GLN A 23 22.89 -52.07 3.52
C GLN A 23 22.02 -51.10 4.34
N SER A 24 22.62 -50.36 5.28
CA SER A 24 21.90 -49.34 6.06
C SER A 24 21.57 -48.10 5.23
N ALA A 25 22.47 -47.68 4.35
CA ALA A 25 22.27 -46.55 3.44
C ALA A 25 21.19 -46.85 2.39
N ASP A 26 21.24 -48.02 1.75
CA ASP A 26 20.23 -48.47 0.77
C ASP A 26 18.82 -48.53 1.40
N ARG A 27 18.75 -48.96 2.67
CA ARG A 27 17.49 -48.99 3.42
C ARG A 27 16.96 -47.60 3.73
N VAL A 28 17.81 -46.66 4.16
CA VAL A 28 17.40 -45.27 4.41
C VAL A 28 16.88 -44.62 3.13
N GLU A 29 17.57 -44.81 2.01
CA GLU A 29 17.13 -44.30 0.71
C GLU A 29 15.78 -44.88 0.28
N SER A 30 15.59 -46.19 0.41
CA SER A 30 14.30 -46.84 0.13
C SER A 30 13.17 -46.29 1.00
N LEU A 31 13.43 -46.09 2.30
CA LEU A 31 12.46 -45.52 3.23
C LEU A 31 12.11 -44.07 2.86
N TYR A 32 13.07 -43.29 2.37
CA TYR A 32 12.82 -41.93 1.90
C TYR A 32 11.88 -41.88 0.70
N LEU A 33 12.10 -42.77 -0.28
CA LEU A 33 11.23 -42.87 -1.45
C LEU A 33 9.81 -43.29 -1.06
N GLN A 34 9.67 -44.26 -0.15
CA GLN A 34 8.39 -44.68 0.40
C GLN A 34 7.70 -43.53 1.15
N ALA A 35 8.43 -42.80 1.99
CA ALA A 35 7.89 -41.67 2.75
C ALA A 35 7.39 -40.56 1.82
N LYS A 36 8.17 -40.18 0.81
CA LYS A 36 7.76 -39.17 -0.19
C LYS A 36 6.56 -39.63 -1.02
N SER A 37 6.52 -40.90 -1.42
CA SER A 37 5.37 -41.45 -2.15
C SER A 37 4.10 -41.42 -1.29
N ALA A 38 4.22 -41.74 0.01
CA ALA A 38 3.12 -41.64 0.97
C ALA A 38 2.65 -40.19 1.19
N GLU A 39 3.56 -39.22 1.23
CA GLU A 39 3.19 -37.79 1.27
C GLU A 39 2.40 -37.36 0.03
N GLN A 40 2.83 -37.81 -1.15
CA GLN A 40 2.17 -37.49 -2.43
C GLN A 40 0.78 -38.11 -2.54
N SER A 41 0.57 -39.29 -1.96
CA SER A 41 -0.74 -39.95 -1.92
C SER A 41 -1.65 -39.44 -0.78
N GLY A 42 -1.16 -38.53 0.06
CA GLY A 42 -1.89 -38.03 1.23
C GLY A 42 -1.90 -38.98 2.43
N ASP A 43 -1.18 -40.10 2.36
CA ASP A 43 -1.02 -41.04 3.48
C ASP A 43 0.03 -40.53 4.48
N MET A 44 -0.36 -39.49 5.23
CA MET A 44 0.50 -38.82 6.20
C MET A 44 0.93 -39.75 7.35
N ASN A 45 0.16 -40.80 7.65
CA ASN A 45 0.50 -41.76 8.72
C ASN A 45 1.62 -42.70 8.28
N SER A 46 1.55 -43.21 7.05
CA SER A 46 2.63 -44.01 6.47
C SER A 46 3.91 -43.17 6.34
N ALA A 47 3.81 -41.94 5.82
CA ALA A 47 4.94 -41.02 5.74
C ALA A 47 5.61 -40.78 7.10
N THR A 48 4.81 -40.51 8.14
CA THR A 48 5.28 -40.34 9.53
C THR A 48 6.07 -41.57 10.00
N SER A 49 5.50 -42.77 9.82
CA SER A 49 6.13 -44.03 10.25
C SER A 49 7.46 -44.26 9.55
N LYS A 50 7.55 -44.00 8.25
CA LYS A 50 8.77 -44.17 7.45
C LYS A 50 9.87 -43.19 7.84
N TYR A 51 9.55 -41.91 8.07
CA TYR A 51 10.54 -40.96 8.57
C TYR A 51 11.00 -41.28 9.99
N GLN A 52 10.12 -41.75 10.87
CA GLN A 52 10.52 -42.25 12.19
C GLN A 52 11.45 -43.47 12.10
N GLU A 53 11.23 -44.37 11.13
CA GLU A 53 12.11 -45.51 10.89
C GLU A 53 13.49 -45.05 10.39
N ILE A 54 13.55 -44.06 9.49
CA ILE A 54 14.81 -43.43 9.06
C ILE A 54 15.58 -42.89 10.27
N LEU A 55 14.91 -42.14 11.15
CA LEU A 55 15.56 -41.54 12.32
C LEU A 55 16.03 -42.55 13.37
N LYS A 56 15.46 -43.77 13.40
CA LYS A 56 15.96 -44.88 14.22
C LYS A 56 17.23 -45.50 13.66
N ILE A 57 17.38 -45.52 12.33
CA ILE A 57 18.51 -46.14 11.63
C ILE A 57 19.67 -45.15 11.48
N ALA A 58 19.36 -43.90 11.15
CA ALA A 58 20.30 -42.84 10.83
C ALA A 58 19.90 -41.52 11.51
N PRO A 59 20.13 -41.38 12.83
CA PRO A 59 19.74 -40.21 13.61
C PRO A 59 20.49 -38.92 13.25
N GLU A 60 21.55 -38.97 12.44
CA GLU A 60 22.26 -37.78 11.93
C GLU A 60 21.70 -37.26 10.61
N THR A 61 20.56 -37.80 10.15
CA THR A 61 19.97 -37.42 8.87
C THR A 61 19.07 -36.18 9.03
N ALA A 62 19.65 -34.98 9.03
CA ALA A 62 18.92 -33.71 9.20
C ALA A 62 17.67 -33.57 8.28
N PRO A 63 17.71 -33.93 6.97
CA PRO A 63 16.54 -33.83 6.11
C PRO A 63 15.35 -34.70 6.57
N ALA A 64 15.57 -35.79 7.32
CA ALA A 64 14.50 -36.64 7.84
C ALA A 64 13.71 -35.92 8.95
N TYR A 65 14.40 -35.18 9.81
CA TYR A 65 13.76 -34.34 10.82
C TYR A 65 12.91 -33.23 10.18
N ASN A 66 13.44 -32.55 9.15
CA ASN A 66 12.71 -31.53 8.41
C ASN A 66 11.43 -32.09 7.78
N ASN A 67 11.53 -33.21 7.08
CA ASN A 67 10.39 -33.79 6.39
C ASN A 67 9.36 -34.38 7.37
N LEU A 68 9.80 -35.01 8.46
CA LEU A 68 8.88 -35.45 9.53
C LEU A 68 8.17 -34.27 10.18
N GLY A 69 8.89 -33.16 10.43
CA GLY A 69 8.31 -31.91 10.89
C GLY A 69 7.27 -31.36 9.91
N ALA A 70 7.54 -31.44 8.61
CA ALA A 70 6.60 -30.98 7.57
C ALA A 70 5.33 -31.83 7.55
N VAL A 71 5.45 -33.14 7.73
CA VAL A 71 4.29 -34.05 7.85
C VAL A 71 3.48 -33.70 9.10
N TYR A 72 4.12 -33.52 10.26
CA TYR A 72 3.41 -33.09 11.48
C TYR A 72 2.72 -31.74 11.33
N PHE A 73 3.39 -30.77 10.70
CA PHE A 73 2.81 -29.46 10.40
C PHE A 73 1.55 -29.59 9.53
N LYS A 74 1.61 -30.35 8.43
CA LYS A 74 0.46 -30.61 7.55
C LYS A 74 -0.69 -31.33 8.27
N GLN A 75 -0.38 -32.14 9.27
CA GLN A 75 -1.38 -32.82 10.12
C GLN A 75 -1.96 -31.91 11.22
N GLY A 76 -1.52 -30.65 11.36
CA GLY A 76 -1.90 -29.76 12.46
C GLY A 76 -1.29 -30.15 13.82
N ARG A 77 -0.30 -31.05 13.82
CA ARG A 77 0.37 -31.56 15.03
C ARG A 77 1.57 -30.68 15.38
N TYR A 78 1.32 -29.39 15.60
CA TYR A 78 2.36 -28.38 15.70
C TYR A 78 3.37 -28.62 16.82
N ALA A 79 2.94 -29.05 18.01
CA ALA A 79 3.86 -29.37 19.10
C ALA A 79 4.89 -30.45 18.71
N GLN A 80 4.46 -31.48 18.00
CA GLN A 80 5.36 -32.54 17.54
C GLN A 80 6.25 -32.08 16.39
N ALA A 81 5.76 -31.17 15.55
CA ALA A 81 6.58 -30.51 14.53
C ALA A 81 7.69 -29.67 15.18
N VAL A 82 7.39 -28.90 16.24
CA VAL A 82 8.41 -28.15 17.00
C VAL A 82 9.49 -29.10 17.53
N ASP A 83 9.09 -30.13 18.29
CA ASP A 83 10.04 -31.06 18.91
C ASP A 83 10.99 -31.72 17.90
N ILE A 84 10.46 -32.12 16.74
CA ILE A 84 11.27 -32.81 15.72
C ILE A 84 12.14 -31.84 14.91
N LEU A 85 11.66 -30.63 14.64
CA LEU A 85 12.42 -29.60 13.93
C LEU A 85 13.56 -29.07 14.79
N GLU A 86 13.35 -28.89 16.09
CA GLU A 86 14.41 -28.52 17.03
C GLU A 86 15.50 -29.60 17.12
N GLN A 87 15.13 -30.88 17.08
CA GLN A 87 16.11 -31.97 16.98
C GLN A 87 16.88 -31.92 15.65
N GLY A 88 16.20 -31.68 14.54
CA GLY A 88 16.84 -31.50 13.23
C GLY A 88 17.85 -30.36 13.21
N LEU A 89 17.51 -29.23 13.82
CA LEU A 89 18.41 -28.07 13.93
C LEU A 89 19.57 -28.29 14.91
N LYS A 90 19.50 -29.27 15.82
CA LYS A 90 20.68 -29.70 16.59
C LYS A 90 21.67 -30.49 15.74
N VAL A 91 21.18 -31.23 14.74
CA VAL A 91 22.00 -32.02 13.81
C VAL A 91 22.60 -31.11 12.72
N ASP A 92 21.77 -30.26 12.10
CA ASP A 92 22.22 -29.23 11.16
C ASP A 92 21.66 -27.84 11.54
N PRO A 93 22.44 -27.04 12.30
CA PRO A 93 22.01 -25.70 12.71
C PRO A 93 21.80 -24.70 11.57
N LYS A 94 22.30 -24.98 10.36
CA LYS A 94 22.22 -24.07 9.21
C LYS A 94 21.12 -24.45 8.22
N MET A 95 20.31 -25.45 8.53
CA MET A 95 19.22 -25.91 7.66
C MET A 95 18.08 -24.88 7.64
N THR A 96 18.15 -23.93 6.71
CA THR A 96 17.19 -22.84 6.55
C THR A 96 15.76 -23.33 6.35
N SER A 97 15.56 -24.47 5.68
CA SER A 97 14.25 -25.09 5.50
C SER A 97 13.59 -25.51 6.83
N ALA A 98 14.35 -26.07 7.77
CA ALA A 98 13.81 -26.37 9.10
C ALA A 98 13.62 -25.11 9.94
N SER A 99 14.49 -24.11 9.82
CA SER A 99 14.27 -22.83 10.50
C SER A 99 12.99 -22.15 10.00
N ALA A 100 12.77 -22.12 8.69
CA ALA A 100 11.55 -21.60 8.07
C ALA A 100 10.32 -22.34 8.57
N LEU A 101 10.36 -23.68 8.53
CA LEU A 101 9.24 -24.50 8.95
C LEU A 101 8.97 -24.41 10.46
N LEU A 102 10.00 -24.30 11.28
CA LEU A 102 9.86 -24.08 12.72
C LEU A 102 9.25 -22.70 13.01
N GLY A 103 9.69 -21.67 12.29
CA GLY A 103 9.08 -20.33 12.34
C GLY A 103 7.60 -20.35 11.96
N MET A 104 7.25 -20.98 10.84
CA MET A 104 5.84 -21.17 10.43
C MET A 104 5.04 -21.98 11.46
N THR A 105 5.64 -23.01 12.06
CA THR A 105 4.99 -23.82 13.10
C THR A 105 4.66 -22.98 14.34
N PHE A 106 5.60 -22.16 14.82
CA PHE A 106 5.34 -21.23 15.91
C PHE A 106 4.27 -20.19 15.55
N PHE A 107 4.28 -19.69 14.31
CA PHE A 107 3.26 -18.75 13.82
C PHE A 107 1.85 -19.36 13.87
N GLU A 108 1.67 -20.59 13.39
CA GLU A 108 0.37 -21.30 13.44
C GLU A 108 -0.09 -21.58 14.87
N MET A 109 0.85 -21.73 15.81
CA MET A 109 0.57 -21.86 17.25
C MET A 109 0.23 -20.52 17.92
N GLY A 110 0.35 -19.38 17.21
CA GLY A 110 0.21 -18.03 17.78
C GLY A 110 1.40 -17.61 18.63
N GLU A 111 2.51 -18.36 18.60
CA GLU A 111 3.73 -18.08 19.34
C GLU A 111 4.69 -17.19 18.52
N TYR A 112 4.18 -16.05 18.05
CA TYR A 112 4.89 -15.16 17.12
C TYR A 112 6.27 -14.72 17.63
N ALA A 113 6.39 -14.44 18.94
CA ALA A 113 7.66 -14.06 19.55
C ALA A 113 8.76 -15.15 19.43
N LYS A 114 8.37 -16.43 19.33
CA LYS A 114 9.31 -17.54 19.09
C LYS A 114 9.56 -17.77 17.59
N ALA A 115 8.59 -17.45 16.74
CA ALA A 115 8.72 -17.53 15.29
C ALA A 115 9.72 -16.51 14.74
N ARG A 116 9.63 -15.26 15.21
CA ARG A 116 10.46 -14.13 14.78
C ARG A 116 11.95 -14.45 14.58
N PRO A 117 12.72 -14.89 15.60
CA PRO A 117 14.15 -15.14 15.42
C PRO A 117 14.45 -16.28 14.45
N ARG A 118 13.50 -17.22 14.25
CA ARG A 118 13.64 -18.28 13.25
C ARG A 118 13.46 -17.76 11.84
N LEU A 119 12.50 -16.87 11.64
CA LEU A 119 12.19 -16.24 10.35
C LEU A 119 13.23 -15.18 9.96
N GLU A 120 13.71 -14.39 10.92
CA GLU A 120 14.85 -13.46 10.71
C GLU A 120 16.08 -14.22 10.20
N ALA A 121 16.42 -15.37 10.79
CA ALA A 121 17.53 -16.19 10.32
C ALA A 121 17.33 -16.73 8.88
N VAL A 122 16.09 -16.95 8.44
CA VAL A 122 15.80 -17.35 7.05
C VAL A 122 16.03 -16.19 6.09
N VAL A 123 15.56 -15.00 6.45
CA VAL A 123 15.77 -13.78 5.66
C VAL A 123 17.26 -13.44 5.58
N ASP A 124 18.00 -13.53 6.68
CA ASP A 124 19.44 -13.27 6.71
C ASP A 124 20.23 -14.26 5.84
N ALA A 125 19.81 -15.53 5.81
CA ALA A 125 20.45 -16.54 4.97
C ALA A 125 20.16 -16.36 3.48
N ASN A 126 19.02 -15.78 3.11
CA ASN A 126 18.69 -15.44 1.72
C ASN A 126 17.93 -14.11 1.61
N PRO A 127 18.65 -12.96 1.57
CA PRO A 127 18.03 -11.62 1.55
C PRO A 127 17.26 -11.26 0.27
N ASN A 128 17.18 -12.18 -0.69
CA ASN A 128 16.42 -12.02 -1.95
C ASN A 128 15.20 -12.93 -2.01
N ASP A 129 14.95 -13.75 -0.97
CA ASP A 129 13.74 -14.57 -0.88
C ASP A 129 12.55 -13.76 -0.37
N SER A 130 11.73 -13.28 -1.31
CA SER A 130 10.51 -12.54 -0.99
C SER A 130 9.54 -13.34 -0.12
N ASN A 131 9.50 -14.68 -0.26
CA ASN A 131 8.60 -15.50 0.54
C ASN A 131 9.05 -15.52 2.00
N ALA A 132 10.35 -15.61 2.26
CA ALA A 132 10.91 -15.50 3.60
C ALA A 132 10.61 -14.13 4.23
N GLU A 133 10.78 -13.05 3.46
CA GLU A 133 10.42 -11.70 3.90
C GLU A 133 8.93 -11.59 4.23
N PHE A 134 8.03 -12.14 3.41
CA PHE A 134 6.60 -12.13 3.70
C PHE A 134 6.23 -12.94 4.94
N LEU A 135 6.91 -14.06 5.21
CA LEU A 135 6.69 -14.82 6.45
C LEU A 135 7.06 -13.98 7.68
N LEU A 136 8.22 -13.29 7.64
CA LEU A 136 8.64 -12.41 8.73
C LEU A 136 7.68 -11.22 8.89
N VAL A 137 7.29 -10.56 7.80
CA VAL A 137 6.32 -9.45 7.82
C VAL A 137 4.98 -9.88 8.42
N ASN A 138 4.48 -11.07 8.08
CA ASN A 138 3.25 -11.60 8.67
C ASN A 138 3.39 -11.80 10.17
N ASP A 139 4.54 -12.32 10.63
CA ASP A 139 4.83 -12.52 12.05
C ASP A 139 4.93 -11.19 12.81
N LEU A 140 5.68 -10.21 12.28
CA LEU A 140 5.78 -8.85 12.82
C LEU A 140 4.41 -8.17 12.92
N THR A 141 3.56 -8.34 11.89
CA THR A 141 2.19 -7.80 11.89
C THR A 141 1.34 -8.44 13.00
N LYS A 142 1.52 -9.74 13.28
CA LYS A 142 0.82 -10.42 14.37
C LYS A 142 1.33 -10.04 15.76
N LEU A 143 2.59 -9.63 15.87
CA LEU A 143 3.16 -9.04 17.09
C LEU A 143 2.71 -7.60 17.33
N GLY A 144 2.07 -6.96 16.35
CA GLY A 144 1.76 -5.52 16.38
C GLY A 144 2.98 -4.64 16.12
N GLU A 145 4.10 -5.21 15.65
CA GLU A 145 5.32 -4.49 15.28
C GLU A 145 5.20 -3.91 13.86
N PHE A 146 4.18 -3.08 13.65
CA PHE A 146 3.81 -2.57 12.32
C PHE A 146 4.91 -1.72 11.69
N GLN A 147 5.66 -0.95 12.48
CA GLN A 147 6.77 -0.15 11.99
C GLN A 147 7.88 -1.03 11.38
N ALA A 148 8.26 -2.11 12.07
CA ALA A 148 9.25 -3.05 11.57
C ALA A 148 8.75 -3.76 10.30
N ALA A 149 7.48 -4.17 10.29
CA ALA A 149 6.86 -4.76 9.10
C ALA A 149 6.90 -3.81 7.88
N ALA A 150 6.63 -2.51 8.10
CA ALA A 150 6.69 -1.49 7.05
C ALA A 150 8.12 -1.36 6.49
N GLU A 151 9.14 -1.29 7.35
CA GLU A 151 10.54 -1.17 6.91
C GLU A 151 10.99 -2.34 6.03
N HIS A 152 10.56 -3.57 6.33
CA HIS A 152 10.82 -4.74 5.49
C HIS A 152 10.11 -4.63 4.14
N LEU A 153 8.84 -4.23 4.13
CA LEU A 153 8.04 -4.09 2.92
C LEU A 153 8.50 -2.92 2.02
N GLU A 154 8.97 -1.81 2.59
CA GLU A 154 9.57 -0.69 1.84
C GLU A 154 10.88 -1.11 1.15
N LYS A 155 11.74 -1.85 1.84
CA LYS A 155 12.96 -2.42 1.23
C LYS A 155 12.58 -3.38 0.10
N LEU A 156 11.54 -4.19 0.29
CA LEU A 156 11.08 -5.13 -0.71
C LEU A 156 10.44 -4.43 -1.92
N SER A 157 9.68 -3.35 -1.71
CA SER A 157 9.04 -2.58 -2.79
C SER A 157 10.06 -1.84 -3.64
N ALA A 158 11.16 -1.36 -3.04
CA ALA A 158 12.28 -0.78 -3.78
C ALA A 158 12.97 -1.80 -4.70
N LYS A 159 13.11 -3.06 -4.26
CA LYS A 159 13.67 -4.15 -5.07
C LYS A 159 12.67 -4.65 -6.13
N GLN A 160 11.37 -4.60 -5.83
CA GLN A 160 10.30 -5.19 -6.64
C GLN A 160 9.13 -4.21 -6.84
N PRO A 161 9.34 -3.10 -7.58
CA PRO A 161 8.32 -2.05 -7.70
C PRO A 161 7.04 -2.53 -8.40
N GLY A 162 7.12 -3.58 -9.23
CA GLY A 162 5.98 -4.17 -9.92
C GLY A 162 5.24 -5.26 -9.13
N ASN A 163 5.69 -5.64 -7.93
CA ASN A 163 5.06 -6.69 -7.15
C ASN A 163 3.87 -6.16 -6.36
N GLN A 164 2.65 -6.43 -6.86
CA GLN A 164 1.41 -5.96 -6.25
C GLN A 164 1.18 -6.51 -4.83
N GLN A 165 1.66 -7.71 -4.51
CA GLN A 165 1.52 -8.27 -3.17
C GLN A 165 2.27 -7.44 -2.12
N VAL A 166 3.44 -6.90 -2.48
CA VAL A 166 4.23 -6.03 -1.58
C VAL A 166 3.44 -4.77 -1.26
N TRP A 167 2.92 -4.09 -2.29
CA TRP A 167 2.11 -2.89 -2.10
C TRP A 167 0.82 -3.16 -1.34
N TYR A 168 0.18 -4.31 -1.56
CA TYR A 168 -1.01 -4.73 -0.81
C TYR A 168 -0.70 -4.92 0.69
N GLN A 169 0.38 -5.61 1.04
CA GLN A 169 0.77 -5.78 2.44
C GLN A 169 1.21 -4.45 3.06
N LEU A 170 1.94 -3.62 2.32
CA LEU A 170 2.38 -2.31 2.79
C LEU A 170 1.21 -1.39 3.08
N ALA A 171 0.19 -1.38 2.20
CA ALA A 171 -1.04 -0.64 2.44
C ALA A 171 -1.75 -1.10 3.72
N LYS A 172 -1.87 -2.41 3.95
CA LYS A 172 -2.47 -2.95 5.19
C LYS A 172 -1.69 -2.53 6.44
N VAL A 173 -0.36 -2.57 6.39
CA VAL A 173 0.49 -2.17 7.51
C VAL A 173 0.37 -0.66 7.77
N TYR A 174 0.33 0.17 6.73
CA TYR A 174 0.06 1.61 6.88
C TYR A 174 -1.32 1.92 7.42
N MET A 175 -2.34 1.14 7.08
CA MET A 175 -3.66 1.28 7.73
C MET A 175 -3.56 1.02 9.24
N GLN A 176 -2.83 -0.02 9.66
CA GLN A 176 -2.63 -0.32 11.08
C GLN A 176 -1.82 0.77 11.80
N LEU A 177 -0.76 1.29 11.19
CA LEU A 177 0.01 2.42 11.74
C LEU A 177 -0.83 3.69 11.87
N SER A 178 -1.70 3.95 10.89
CA SER A 178 -2.67 5.05 10.96
C SER A 178 -3.64 4.85 12.12
N GLU A 179 -4.23 3.67 12.28
CA GLU A 179 -5.10 3.32 13.41
C GLU A 179 -4.40 3.50 14.76
N GLU A 180 -3.13 3.08 14.88
CA GLU A 180 -2.34 3.27 16.09
C GLU A 180 -2.14 4.76 16.39
N ALA A 181 -1.72 5.56 15.40
CA ALA A 181 -1.53 7.01 15.56
C ALA A 181 -2.83 7.73 15.96
N LEU A 182 -3.96 7.37 15.34
CA LEU A 182 -5.29 7.86 15.72
C LEU A 182 -5.66 7.49 17.15
N GLY A 183 -5.39 6.24 17.53
CA GLY A 183 -5.56 5.76 18.89
C GLY A 183 -4.77 6.61 19.90
N ARG A 184 -3.51 6.96 19.56
CA ARG A 184 -2.67 7.84 20.39
C ARG A 184 -3.23 9.26 20.51
N ILE A 185 -3.70 9.86 19.42
CA ILE A 185 -4.35 11.18 19.43
C ILE A 185 -5.52 11.19 20.41
N ASN A 186 -6.39 10.18 20.31
CA ASN A 186 -7.59 10.06 21.15
C ASN A 186 -7.27 9.72 22.62
N GLN A 187 -6.20 8.99 22.89
CA GLN A 187 -5.73 8.74 24.26
C GLN A 187 -5.18 10.00 24.93
N ILE A 188 -4.49 10.86 24.17
CA ILE A 188 -3.92 12.11 24.69
C ILE A 188 -5.04 13.10 25.01
N ASN A 189 -5.89 13.40 24.03
CA ASN A 189 -7.07 14.22 24.23
C ASN A 189 -8.11 13.95 23.11
N PRO A 190 -9.23 13.28 23.42
CA PRO A 190 -10.27 12.99 22.44
C PRO A 190 -11.10 14.22 22.04
N ASN A 191 -11.03 15.31 22.82
CA ASN A 191 -11.65 16.60 22.52
C ASN A 191 -10.56 17.64 22.22
N SER A 192 -9.72 17.32 21.24
CA SER A 192 -8.70 18.22 20.70
C SER A 192 -9.02 18.57 19.26
N VAL A 193 -8.52 19.71 18.80
CA VAL A 193 -8.68 20.11 17.40
C VAL A 193 -8.14 19.02 16.47
N TRP A 194 -6.98 18.40 16.73
CA TRP A 194 -6.43 17.34 15.85
C TRP A 194 -7.29 16.07 15.82
N ALA A 195 -7.92 15.69 16.94
CA ALA A 195 -8.84 14.55 16.98
C ALA A 195 -10.08 14.79 16.11
N HIS A 196 -10.61 16.03 16.12
CA HIS A 196 -11.74 16.42 15.30
C HIS A 196 -11.37 16.60 13.83
N GLU A 197 -10.24 17.25 13.51
CA GLU A 197 -9.78 17.43 12.12
C GLU A 197 -9.60 16.08 11.42
N ILE A 198 -8.87 15.14 12.03
CA ILE A 198 -8.62 13.85 11.39
C ILE A 198 -9.90 13.01 11.26
N SER A 199 -10.82 13.11 12.23
CA SER A 199 -12.13 12.47 12.14
C SER A 199 -12.95 13.05 10.99
N ALA A 200 -12.91 14.37 10.81
CA ALA A 200 -13.59 15.03 9.71
C ALA A 200 -13.02 14.62 8.34
N GLU A 201 -11.69 14.63 8.19
CA GLU A 201 -11.02 14.20 6.95
C GLU A 201 -11.32 12.73 6.61
N LEU A 202 -11.35 11.84 7.61
CA LEU A 202 -11.76 10.45 7.42
C LEU A 202 -13.22 10.35 6.96
N MET A 203 -14.13 11.12 7.55
CA MET A 203 -15.53 11.15 7.14
C MET A 203 -15.72 11.71 5.72
N GLU A 204 -14.97 12.75 5.33
CA GLU A 204 -14.93 13.26 3.95
C GLU A 204 -14.47 12.19 2.96
N SER A 205 -13.43 11.42 3.31
CA SER A 205 -12.93 10.33 2.47
C SER A 205 -13.99 9.24 2.23
N MET A 206 -14.86 9.03 3.22
CA MET A 206 -16.02 8.12 3.14
C MET A 206 -17.25 8.77 2.50
N ARG A 207 -17.14 10.02 2.03
CA ARG A 207 -18.25 10.85 1.50
C ARG A 207 -19.38 11.10 2.51
N ASN A 208 -19.11 10.92 3.80
CA ASN A 208 -20.01 11.28 4.89
C ASN A 208 -19.84 12.76 5.24
N TYR A 209 -20.34 13.64 4.36
CA TYR A 209 -20.14 15.08 4.49
C TYR A 209 -20.87 15.68 5.69
N ASP A 210 -22.05 15.16 6.06
CA ASP A 210 -22.78 15.62 7.24
C ASP A 210 -21.99 15.35 8.53
N GLY A 211 -21.41 14.14 8.64
CA GLY A 211 -20.52 13.80 9.75
C GLY A 211 -19.26 14.66 9.78
N ALA A 212 -18.64 14.87 8.61
CA ALA A 212 -17.45 15.70 8.49
C ALA A 212 -17.71 17.15 8.93
N ILE A 213 -18.85 17.75 8.54
CA ILE A 213 -19.25 19.09 9.01
C ILE A 213 -19.35 19.15 10.53
N VAL A 214 -19.92 18.11 11.16
CA VAL A 214 -20.04 18.04 12.62
C VAL A 214 -18.66 18.04 13.27
N GLU A 215 -17.72 17.25 12.78
CA GLU A 215 -16.36 17.18 13.35
C GLU A 215 -15.57 18.46 13.07
N TRP A 216 -15.63 19.05 11.86
CA TRP A 216 -15.01 20.35 11.58
C TRP A 216 -15.56 21.48 12.48
N LYS A 217 -16.86 21.49 12.77
CA LYS A 217 -17.44 22.45 13.74
C LYS A 217 -16.95 22.23 15.16
N LYS A 218 -16.71 20.98 15.58
CA LYS A 218 -16.08 20.72 16.88
C LYS A 218 -14.62 21.19 16.88
N ALA A 219 -13.88 20.98 15.79
CA ALA A 219 -12.53 21.49 15.62
C ALA A 219 -12.49 23.02 15.76
N GLU A 220 -13.41 23.72 15.09
CA GLU A 220 -13.62 25.16 15.20
C GLU A 220 -13.93 25.60 16.64
N GLN A 221 -14.86 24.92 17.33
CA GLN A 221 -15.22 25.25 18.71
C GLN A 221 -14.05 25.11 19.68
N VAL A 222 -13.23 24.07 19.51
CA VAL A 222 -12.07 23.80 20.37
C VAL A 222 -10.92 24.76 20.05
N ALA A 223 -10.73 25.12 18.79
CA ALA A 223 -9.67 26.04 18.36
C ALA A 223 -10.15 27.02 17.26
N PRO A 224 -10.87 28.10 17.62
CA PRO A 224 -11.49 29.02 16.65
C PRO A 224 -10.50 29.85 15.80
N ARG A 225 -9.20 29.73 16.08
CA ARG A 225 -8.14 30.45 15.35
C ARG A 225 -7.16 29.48 14.70
N GLN A 226 -7.50 28.19 14.66
CA GLN A 226 -6.68 27.20 14.02
C GLN A 226 -6.65 27.45 12.50
N PRO A 227 -5.46 27.67 11.90
CA PRO A 227 -5.37 27.87 10.47
C PRO A 227 -5.94 26.69 9.68
N GLY A 228 -6.73 26.97 8.64
CA GLY A 228 -7.26 25.96 7.73
C GLY A 228 -8.57 25.29 8.16
N VAL A 229 -9.00 25.38 9.43
CA VAL A 229 -10.29 24.82 9.87
C VAL A 229 -11.46 25.48 9.14
N HIS A 230 -11.49 26.81 9.12
CA HIS A 230 -12.51 27.57 8.40
C HIS A 230 -12.44 27.31 6.89
N TYR A 231 -11.24 27.24 6.31
CA TYR A 231 -11.09 26.84 4.91
C TYR A 231 -11.73 25.48 4.60
N LYS A 232 -11.47 24.47 5.43
CA LYS A 232 -11.99 23.10 5.24
C LYS A 232 -13.50 23.04 5.37
N LEU A 233 -14.05 23.67 6.41
CA LEU A 233 -15.50 23.76 6.59
C LEU A 233 -16.16 24.54 5.44
N GLY A 234 -15.54 25.63 4.99
CA GLY A 234 -15.97 26.42 3.84
C GLY A 234 -15.94 25.64 2.52
N ASP A 235 -14.88 24.87 2.25
CA ASP A 235 -14.75 24.04 1.05
C ASP A 235 -15.80 22.92 1.03
N LEU A 236 -16.07 22.33 2.19
CA LEU A 236 -17.12 21.34 2.35
C LEU A 236 -18.51 21.94 2.08
N TYR A 237 -18.82 23.11 2.65
CA TYR A 237 -20.06 23.83 2.35
C TYR A 237 -20.17 24.24 0.88
N TRP A 238 -19.06 24.68 0.28
CA TRP A 238 -18.99 25.02 -1.13
C TRP A 238 -19.31 23.81 -2.02
N SER A 239 -18.76 22.63 -1.69
CA SER A 239 -19.03 21.38 -2.43
C SER A 239 -20.50 20.95 -2.36
N LEU A 240 -21.18 21.29 -1.26
CA LEU A 240 -22.60 21.06 -1.03
C LEU A 240 -23.50 22.20 -1.54
N SER A 241 -22.92 23.19 -2.25
CA SER A 241 -23.62 24.38 -2.74
C SER A 241 -24.29 25.23 -1.65
N GLN A 242 -23.84 25.11 -0.40
CA GLN A 242 -24.30 25.92 0.73
C GLN A 242 -23.56 27.25 0.76
N TRP A 243 -23.81 28.09 -0.25
CA TRP A 243 -23.04 29.32 -0.53
C TRP A 243 -22.96 30.29 0.65
N GLY A 244 -24.04 30.44 1.42
CA GLY A 244 -24.06 31.34 2.58
C GLY A 244 -23.09 30.90 3.68
N ASN A 245 -23.13 29.61 4.04
CA ASN A 245 -22.23 29.04 5.03
C ASN A 245 -20.79 29.05 4.52
N ALA A 246 -20.57 28.64 3.27
CA ALA A 246 -19.24 28.68 2.64
C ALA A 246 -18.63 30.09 2.65
N THR A 247 -19.42 31.11 2.30
CA THR A 247 -18.97 32.50 2.32
C THR A 247 -18.54 32.93 3.72
N SER A 248 -19.37 32.64 4.73
CA SER A 248 -19.05 32.96 6.13
C SER A 248 -17.73 32.32 6.56
N GLU A 249 -17.53 31.03 6.27
CA GLU A 249 -16.31 30.34 6.65
C GLU A 249 -15.07 30.84 5.90
N PHE A 250 -15.15 31.08 4.59
CA PHE A 250 -14.00 31.64 3.86
C PHE A 250 -13.65 33.06 4.31
N GLU A 251 -14.63 33.87 4.70
CA GLU A 251 -14.36 35.18 5.28
C GLU A 251 -13.68 35.08 6.66
N GLN A 252 -14.08 34.12 7.50
CA GLN A 252 -13.38 33.82 8.76
C GLN A 252 -11.95 33.35 8.51
N GLU A 253 -11.73 32.46 7.53
CA GLU A 253 -10.39 32.02 7.14
C GLU A 253 -9.52 33.21 6.72
N LEU A 254 -10.03 34.10 5.87
CA LEU A 254 -9.29 35.28 5.41
C LEU A 254 -9.05 36.33 6.51
N ALA A 255 -9.85 36.33 7.57
CA ALA A 255 -9.57 37.12 8.76
C ALA A 255 -8.35 36.60 9.55
N LEU A 256 -8.08 35.29 9.47
CA LEU A 256 -6.93 34.64 10.11
C LEU A 256 -5.69 34.62 9.20
N ASP A 257 -5.87 34.22 7.94
CA ASP A 257 -4.85 34.23 6.89
C ASP A 257 -5.32 35.06 5.67
N PRO A 258 -5.04 36.37 5.66
CA PRO A 258 -5.40 37.24 4.54
C PRO A 258 -4.74 36.89 3.20
N ARG A 259 -3.77 35.97 3.17
CA ARG A 259 -3.08 35.53 1.95
C ARG A 259 -3.56 34.18 1.44
N ASN A 260 -4.60 33.60 2.03
CA ASN A 260 -5.19 32.36 1.56
C ASN A 260 -5.87 32.57 0.18
N CYS A 261 -5.08 32.39 -0.87
CA CYS A 261 -5.49 32.64 -2.25
C CYS A 261 -6.64 31.72 -2.71
N ARG A 262 -6.72 30.49 -2.16
CA ARG A 262 -7.78 29.54 -2.50
C ARG A 262 -9.11 29.99 -1.90
N ALA A 263 -9.11 30.51 -0.67
CA ALA A 263 -10.32 31.10 -0.07
C ALA A 263 -10.83 32.31 -0.87
N GLU A 264 -9.94 33.22 -1.29
CA GLU A 264 -10.33 34.35 -2.17
C GLU A 264 -10.90 33.85 -3.51
N TRP A 265 -10.31 32.82 -4.12
CA TRP A 265 -10.84 32.22 -5.34
C TRP A 265 -12.23 31.62 -5.12
N LYS A 266 -12.44 30.84 -4.06
CA LYS A 266 -13.74 30.23 -3.74
C LYS A 266 -14.83 31.28 -3.52
N LEU A 267 -14.51 32.38 -2.84
CA LEU A 267 -15.44 33.52 -2.71
C LEU A 267 -15.77 34.16 -4.07
N GLY A 268 -14.78 34.32 -4.95
CA GLY A 268 -15.00 34.79 -6.32
C GLY A 268 -15.87 33.84 -7.14
N ASP A 269 -15.63 32.53 -7.05
CA ASP A 269 -16.45 31.51 -7.71
C ASP A 269 -17.89 31.52 -7.19
N ILE A 270 -18.12 31.62 -5.88
CA ILE A 270 -19.49 31.72 -5.31
C ILE A 270 -20.27 32.88 -5.97
N LEU A 271 -19.63 34.04 -6.12
CA LEU A 271 -20.25 35.20 -6.78
C LEU A 271 -20.55 34.92 -8.27
N ILE A 272 -19.65 34.23 -8.97
CA ILE A 272 -19.87 33.79 -10.36
C ILE A 272 -21.07 32.82 -10.45
N GLN A 273 -21.15 31.82 -9.56
CA GLN A 273 -22.21 30.81 -9.57
C GLN A 273 -23.58 31.42 -9.29
N LYS A 274 -23.64 32.35 -8.33
CA LYS A 274 -24.86 33.11 -8.03
C LYS A 274 -25.23 34.11 -9.14
N SER A 275 -24.33 34.36 -10.09
CA SER A 275 -24.46 35.42 -11.11
C SER A 275 -24.72 36.80 -10.49
N GLU A 276 -24.12 37.03 -9.32
CA GLU A 276 -24.26 38.26 -8.55
C GLU A 276 -22.93 39.04 -8.57
N GLN A 277 -23.00 40.35 -8.82
CA GLN A 277 -21.87 41.29 -8.66
C GLN A 277 -20.59 40.86 -9.42
N PRO A 278 -20.60 40.80 -10.76
CA PRO A 278 -19.47 40.31 -11.53
C PRO A 278 -18.19 41.13 -11.31
N GLU A 279 -18.28 42.41 -11.01
CA GLU A 279 -17.13 43.25 -10.65
C GLU A 279 -16.52 42.84 -9.30
N ALA A 280 -17.36 42.49 -8.31
CA ALA A 280 -16.87 42.03 -7.01
C ALA A 280 -16.20 40.65 -7.13
N ALA A 281 -16.76 39.77 -7.96
CA ALA A 281 -16.14 38.49 -8.28
C ALA A 281 -14.76 38.67 -8.92
N LEU A 282 -14.63 39.62 -9.85
CA LEU A 282 -13.35 39.94 -10.49
C LEU A 282 -12.30 40.39 -9.48
N VAL A 283 -12.66 41.28 -8.55
CA VAL A 283 -11.75 41.75 -7.49
C VAL A 283 -11.26 40.59 -6.62
N ARG A 284 -12.15 39.65 -6.26
CA ARG A 284 -11.79 38.46 -5.48
C ARG A 284 -10.79 37.57 -6.24
N LEU A 285 -11.03 37.34 -7.53
CA LEU A 285 -10.14 36.56 -8.39
C LEU A 285 -8.78 37.24 -8.62
N GLU A 286 -8.75 38.57 -8.73
CA GLU A 286 -7.50 39.34 -8.81
C GLU A 286 -6.66 39.20 -7.53
N LYS A 287 -7.29 39.26 -6.35
CA LYS A 287 -6.62 39.00 -5.07
C LYS A 287 -6.09 37.57 -5.00
N ALA A 288 -6.89 36.59 -5.41
CA ALA A 288 -6.47 35.20 -5.46
C ALA A 288 -5.23 35.02 -6.35
N LEU A 289 -5.22 35.61 -7.54
CA LEU A 289 -4.10 35.52 -8.48
C LEU A 289 -2.88 36.37 -8.10
N ALA A 290 -3.07 37.42 -7.29
CA ALA A 290 -1.96 38.14 -6.68
C ALA A 290 -1.20 37.27 -5.66
N GLY A 291 -1.93 36.45 -4.89
CA GLY A 291 -1.33 35.49 -3.95
C GLY A 291 -0.80 34.23 -4.62
N CYS A 292 -1.55 33.70 -5.60
CA CYS A 292 -1.24 32.46 -6.31
C CYS A 292 -1.33 32.66 -7.84
N PRO A 293 -0.27 33.19 -8.48
CA PRO A 293 -0.30 33.53 -9.91
C PRO A 293 -0.55 32.36 -10.84
N ASN A 294 -0.31 31.12 -10.41
CA ASN A 294 -0.49 29.91 -11.21
C ASN A 294 -1.72 29.09 -10.80
N LEU A 295 -2.65 29.67 -10.03
CA LEU A 295 -3.91 29.00 -9.67
C LEU A 295 -4.79 28.88 -10.93
N VAL A 296 -4.79 27.69 -11.53
CA VAL A 296 -5.39 27.41 -12.84
C VAL A 296 -6.89 27.67 -12.83
N GLU A 297 -7.56 27.24 -11.78
CA GLU A 297 -9.00 27.39 -11.59
C GLU A 297 -9.39 28.87 -11.54
N ALA A 298 -8.68 29.67 -10.75
CA ALA A 298 -8.91 31.12 -10.68
C ALA A 298 -8.65 31.84 -12.01
N ARG A 299 -7.64 31.40 -12.79
CA ARG A 299 -7.41 31.94 -14.14
C ARG A 299 -8.55 31.58 -15.10
N ALA A 300 -8.98 30.31 -15.11
CA ALA A 300 -10.07 29.88 -15.96
C ALA A 300 -11.37 30.62 -15.62
N ASP A 301 -11.69 30.77 -14.33
CA ASP A 301 -12.88 31.48 -13.87
C ASP A 301 -12.80 32.98 -14.15
N ARG A 302 -11.62 33.61 -13.96
CA ARG A 302 -11.43 35.03 -14.30
C ARG A 302 -11.51 35.24 -15.81
N GLY A 303 -10.92 34.38 -16.62
CA GLY A 303 -11.03 34.41 -18.06
C GLY A 303 -12.47 34.31 -18.54
N ARG A 304 -13.24 33.35 -17.99
CA ARG A 304 -14.68 33.20 -18.27
C ARG A 304 -15.48 34.44 -17.89
N LEU A 305 -15.20 35.01 -16.71
CA LEU A 305 -15.87 36.21 -16.23
C LEU A 305 -15.55 37.44 -17.09
N LEU A 306 -14.28 37.62 -17.47
CA LEU A 306 -13.83 38.71 -18.35
C LEU A 306 -14.50 38.66 -19.73
N LEU A 307 -14.75 37.46 -20.28
CA LEU A 307 -15.53 37.33 -21.52
C LEU A 307 -16.98 37.80 -21.36
N ARG A 308 -17.63 37.52 -20.22
CA ARG A 308 -18.98 38.05 -19.93
C ARG A 308 -18.98 39.58 -19.78
N LEU A 309 -17.86 40.15 -19.36
CA LEU A 309 -17.65 41.59 -19.19
C LEU A 309 -17.12 42.27 -20.46
N HIS A 310 -17.04 41.57 -21.59
CA HIS A 310 -16.49 42.10 -22.86
C HIS A 310 -15.05 42.62 -22.74
N ARG A 311 -14.22 41.90 -21.99
CA ARG A 311 -12.78 42.18 -21.77
C ARG A 311 -11.93 41.05 -22.36
N GLU A 312 -12.12 40.79 -23.66
CA GLU A 312 -11.58 39.61 -24.35
C GLU A 312 -10.05 39.53 -24.31
N ARG A 313 -9.36 40.68 -24.46
CA ARG A 313 -7.88 40.70 -24.46
C ARG A 313 -7.29 40.22 -23.13
N GLU A 314 -7.90 40.62 -22.02
CA GLU A 314 -7.47 40.19 -20.69
C GLU A 314 -7.85 38.74 -20.44
N ALA A 315 -9.04 38.32 -20.91
CA ALA A 315 -9.48 36.94 -20.82
C ALA A 315 -8.50 35.98 -21.52
N ILE A 316 -8.02 36.32 -22.73
CA ILE A 316 -7.06 35.49 -23.47
C ILE A 316 -5.77 35.26 -22.68
N ALA A 317 -5.26 36.28 -21.97
CA ALA A 317 -4.04 36.13 -21.17
C ALA A 317 -4.21 35.07 -20.06
N ASP A 318 -5.36 35.05 -19.38
CA ASP A 318 -5.65 34.05 -18.35
C ASP A 318 -5.94 32.68 -18.92
N LEU A 319 -6.73 32.62 -19.99
CA LEU A 319 -7.12 31.37 -20.62
C LEU A 319 -5.91 30.67 -21.26
N ASN A 320 -4.98 31.39 -21.88
CA ASN A 320 -3.72 30.83 -22.39
C ASN A 320 -2.85 30.28 -21.25
N ALA A 321 -2.83 30.95 -20.09
CA ALA A 321 -2.11 30.44 -18.93
C ALA A 321 -2.77 29.20 -18.31
N ALA A 322 -4.10 29.13 -18.32
CA ALA A 322 -4.85 27.94 -17.93
C ALA A 322 -4.62 26.77 -18.91
N GLU A 323 -4.66 27.04 -20.22
CA GLU A 323 -4.39 26.07 -21.29
C GLU A 323 -2.98 25.50 -21.16
N LYS A 324 -1.97 26.35 -20.96
CA LYS A 324 -0.59 25.89 -20.75
C LYS A 324 -0.45 24.92 -19.56
N SER A 325 -1.27 25.10 -18.53
CA SER A 325 -1.22 24.27 -17.32
C SER A 325 -2.00 22.97 -17.49
N ASN A 326 -3.13 23.01 -18.19
CA ASN A 326 -3.92 21.84 -18.54
C ASN A 326 -4.38 21.91 -20.02
N PRO A 327 -3.53 21.48 -20.97
CA PRO A 327 -3.85 21.52 -22.40
C PRO A 327 -4.93 20.52 -22.81
N SER A 328 -5.37 19.66 -21.89
CA SER A 328 -6.41 18.66 -22.15
C SER A 328 -7.80 19.09 -21.70
N GLU A 329 -7.95 20.30 -21.13
CA GLU A 329 -9.22 20.84 -20.66
C GLU A 329 -10.04 21.42 -21.83
N PRO A 330 -11.12 20.77 -22.28
CA PRO A 330 -11.87 21.25 -23.45
C PRO A 330 -12.49 22.63 -23.20
N SER A 331 -12.96 22.89 -21.98
CA SER A 331 -13.66 24.14 -21.67
C SER A 331 -12.77 25.37 -21.88
N THR A 332 -11.46 25.27 -21.64
CA THR A 332 -10.50 26.36 -21.86
C THR A 332 -10.37 26.70 -23.35
N HIS A 333 -10.22 25.70 -24.23
CA HIS A 333 -10.17 25.90 -25.68
C HIS A 333 -11.46 26.52 -26.22
N PHE A 334 -12.62 26.10 -25.71
CA PHE A 334 -13.90 26.70 -26.10
C PHE A 334 -13.97 28.19 -25.74
N LEU A 335 -13.51 28.57 -24.54
CA LEU A 335 -13.47 29.96 -24.10
C LEU A 335 -12.47 30.79 -24.90
N LEU A 336 -11.28 30.25 -25.22
CA LEU A 336 -10.31 30.90 -26.10
C LEU A 336 -10.89 31.14 -27.49
N ALA A 337 -11.57 30.15 -28.06
CA ALA A 337 -12.22 30.28 -29.36
C ALA A 337 -13.26 31.42 -29.38
N GLN A 338 -14.05 31.56 -28.30
CA GLN A 338 -14.98 32.67 -28.15
C GLN A 338 -14.27 34.02 -28.07
N ALA A 339 -13.21 34.10 -27.28
CA ALA A 339 -12.42 35.30 -27.08
C ALA A 339 -11.79 35.80 -28.40
N TYR A 340 -11.12 34.90 -29.14
CA TYR A 340 -10.51 35.21 -30.44
C TYR A 340 -11.56 35.61 -31.48
N ARG A 341 -12.72 34.94 -31.50
CA ARG A 341 -13.81 35.29 -32.41
C ARG A 341 -14.34 36.71 -32.16
N ALA A 342 -14.53 37.07 -30.88
CA ALA A 342 -14.99 38.40 -30.51
C ALA A 342 -13.98 39.51 -30.88
N LEU A 343 -12.68 39.19 -30.92
CA LEU A 343 -11.63 40.09 -31.42
C LEU A 343 -11.43 40.06 -32.95
N GLY A 344 -12.18 39.22 -33.67
CA GLY A 344 -12.05 39.05 -35.12
C GLY A 344 -10.89 38.16 -35.57
N ASP A 345 -10.14 37.54 -34.66
CA ASP A 345 -9.08 36.58 -34.98
C ASP A 345 -9.69 35.22 -35.33
N SER A 346 -10.15 35.13 -36.58
CA SER A 346 -10.83 33.93 -37.09
C SER A 346 -9.90 32.73 -37.21
N GLN A 347 -8.59 32.95 -37.36
CA GLN A 347 -7.61 31.87 -37.48
C GLN A 347 -7.41 31.17 -36.14
N GLN A 348 -7.12 31.94 -35.08
CA GLN A 348 -6.96 31.36 -33.74
C GLN A 348 -8.28 30.79 -33.22
N ALA A 349 -9.40 31.47 -33.47
CA ALA A 349 -10.71 30.95 -33.08
C ALA A 349 -11.03 29.56 -33.69
N GLN A 350 -10.64 29.33 -34.95
CA GLN A 350 -10.81 28.03 -35.60
C GLN A 350 -9.85 26.97 -35.05
N ALA A 351 -8.60 27.34 -34.77
CA ALA A 351 -7.61 26.44 -34.18
C ALA A 351 -8.08 25.93 -32.81
N GLU A 352 -8.51 26.85 -31.94
CA GLU A 352 -9.03 26.51 -30.61
C GLU A 352 -10.32 25.68 -30.66
N MET A 353 -11.23 26.01 -31.56
CA MET A 353 -12.47 25.24 -31.74
C MET A 353 -12.18 23.81 -32.25
N LYS A 354 -11.15 23.64 -33.08
CA LYS A 354 -10.69 22.32 -33.53
C LYS A 354 -10.15 21.53 -32.34
N SER A 355 -9.27 22.11 -31.52
CA SER A 355 -8.74 21.47 -30.30
C SER A 355 -9.87 21.07 -29.35
N PHE A 356 -10.83 21.96 -29.09
CA PHE A 356 -12.02 21.65 -28.30
C PHE A 356 -12.78 20.42 -28.82
N THR A 357 -13.05 20.37 -30.12
CA THR A 357 -13.80 19.27 -30.75
C THR A 357 -13.05 17.94 -30.65
N GLU A 358 -11.73 17.95 -30.89
CA GLU A 358 -10.87 16.77 -30.77
C GLU A 358 -10.86 16.24 -29.33
N LEU A 359 -10.70 17.13 -28.34
CA LEU A 359 -10.68 16.77 -26.93
C LEU A 359 -12.04 16.25 -26.44
N GLU A 360 -13.16 16.89 -26.82
CA GLU A 360 -14.50 16.37 -26.49
C GLU A 360 -14.74 14.99 -27.10
N THR A 361 -14.34 14.79 -28.36
CA THR A 361 -14.50 13.50 -29.04
C THR A 361 -13.70 12.41 -28.31
N LYS A 362 -12.45 12.71 -27.95
CA LYS A 362 -11.60 11.80 -27.18
C LYS A 362 -12.18 11.51 -25.80
N ALA A 363 -12.69 12.52 -25.10
CA ALA A 363 -13.30 12.35 -23.78
C ALA A 363 -14.56 11.47 -23.83
N ARG A 364 -15.42 11.67 -24.84
CA ARG A 364 -16.62 10.83 -25.05
C ARG A 364 -16.25 9.38 -25.39
N ALA A 365 -15.24 9.18 -26.24
CA ALA A 365 -14.76 7.83 -26.58
C ALA A 365 -14.23 7.11 -25.34
N ALA A 366 -13.38 7.76 -24.53
CA ALA A 366 -12.86 7.19 -23.29
C ALA A 366 -13.95 6.90 -22.25
N ALA A 367 -14.98 7.74 -22.16
CA ALA A 367 -16.12 7.48 -21.28
C ALA A 367 -16.93 6.25 -21.72
N ALA A 368 -17.15 6.09 -23.04
CA ALA A 368 -17.83 4.92 -23.60
C ALA A 368 -17.05 3.62 -23.37
N GLU A 369 -15.72 3.66 -23.52
CA GLU A 369 -14.84 2.52 -23.24
C GLU A 369 -14.93 2.08 -21.77
N ARG A 370 -14.80 3.01 -20.82
CA ARG A 370 -14.94 2.72 -19.38
C ARG A 370 -16.32 2.16 -19.02
N ALA A 371 -17.38 2.68 -19.64
CA ALA A 371 -18.73 2.16 -19.43
C ALA A 371 -18.85 0.71 -19.92
N GLN A 372 -18.24 0.39 -21.07
CA GLN A 372 -18.22 -0.96 -21.60
C GLN A 372 -17.41 -1.91 -20.72
N GLU A 373 -16.25 -1.49 -20.23
CA GLU A 373 -15.44 -2.27 -19.29
C GLU A 373 -16.21 -2.55 -17.99
N ALA A 374 -16.89 -1.56 -17.44
CA ALA A 374 -17.72 -1.74 -16.23
C ALA A 374 -18.85 -2.75 -16.46
N ILE A 375 -19.52 -2.71 -17.62
CA ILE A 375 -20.54 -3.70 -18.00
C ILE A 375 -19.91 -5.10 -18.09
N ASN A 376 -18.80 -5.24 -18.81
CA ASN A 376 -18.13 -6.54 -18.99
C ASN A 376 -17.66 -7.13 -17.65
N ASN A 377 -17.14 -6.30 -16.75
CA ASN A 377 -16.68 -6.71 -15.42
C ASN A 377 -17.85 -7.10 -14.50
N SER A 378 -19.01 -6.46 -14.65
CA SER A 378 -20.23 -6.85 -13.92
C SER A 378 -20.81 -8.18 -14.41
N GLN A 379 -20.63 -8.50 -15.70
CA GLN A 379 -21.13 -9.73 -16.31
C GLN A 379 -20.22 -10.94 -16.05
N SER A 380 -18.92 -10.72 -15.84
CA SER A 380 -17.96 -11.78 -15.50
C SER A 380 -17.88 -12.09 -14.00
N ALA A 381 -18.53 -11.30 -13.16
CA ALA A 381 -18.66 -11.51 -11.71
C ALA A 381 -19.90 -12.33 -11.30
N HIS A 382 -20.73 -12.72 -12.27
CA HIS A 382 -21.86 -13.65 -12.13
C HIS A 382 -21.53 -14.98 -12.80
#